data_AF-A0A2R6LTP7-F1
#
_entry.id   AF-A0A2R6LTP7-F1
#
_cell.length_a   1.000
_cell.length_b   1.000
_cell.length_c   1.000
_cell.angle_alpha   90.00
_cell.angle_beta   90.00
_cell.angle_gamma   90.00
#
_symmetry.space_group_name_H-M   'P 1'
#
loop_
_entity.id
_entity.type
_entity.pdbx_description
1 polymer ?
#
loop_
_entity_poly.entity_id
_entity_poly.type
_entity_poly.pdbx_seq_one_letter_code
_entity_poly.pdbx_strand_id
1 'polypeptide(L)'
;MSDDEFPTDEPAVVTCGLPYANGPLHLGHLRGLISADALGRALQTLGQETAIVCGSDMHGTPIAVKAEEEGVSPREFALKWHEEYVDTFPEFGIEWD
;
A
#
# COMPACT_ATOMS: atom_id res chain seq x y z
N MET A 1 -8.37 14.01 -14.40
CA MET A 1 -9.20 13.66 -13.22
C MET A 1 -10.63 13.92 -13.63
N SER A 2 -11.58 13.06 -13.24
CA SER A 2 -12.99 13.31 -13.54
C SER A 2 -13.49 14.46 -12.65
N ASP A 3 -14.45 15.24 -13.16
CA ASP A 3 -15.13 16.31 -12.43
C ASP A 3 -16.46 15.81 -11.82
N ASP A 4 -16.67 14.50 -11.79
CA ASP A 4 -17.91 13.90 -11.29
C ASP A 4 -17.95 14.00 -9.76
N GLU A 5 -19.14 14.26 -9.21
CA GLU A 5 -19.38 14.16 -7.79
C GLU A 5 -19.54 12.69 -7.38
N PHE A 6 -18.97 12.30 -6.25
CA PHE A 6 -19.13 10.95 -5.72
C PHE A 6 -20.46 10.78 -4.96
N PRO A 7 -21.08 9.58 -4.98
CA PRO A 7 -20.66 8.40 -5.74
C PRO A 7 -21.02 8.50 -7.23
N THR A 8 -20.29 7.76 -8.06
CA THR A 8 -20.64 7.55 -9.48
C THR A 8 -21.19 6.13 -9.71
N ASP A 9 -21.82 5.91 -10.87
CA ASP A 9 -22.29 4.57 -11.29
C ASP A 9 -21.15 3.67 -11.81
N GLU A 10 -19.95 4.21 -12.01
CA GLU A 10 -18.77 3.49 -12.51
C GLU A 10 -17.94 2.92 -11.34
N PRO A 11 -17.33 1.73 -11.48
CA PRO A 11 -16.43 1.20 -10.46
C PRO A 11 -15.23 2.12 -10.18
N ALA A 12 -14.85 2.22 -8.91
CA ALA A 12 -13.68 2.96 -8.46
C ALA A 12 -12.52 2.02 -8.09
N VAL A 13 -11.29 2.43 -8.44
CA VAL A 13 -10.07 1.82 -7.91
C VAL A 13 -9.33 2.85 -7.09
N VAL A 14 -9.27 2.65 -5.78
CA VAL A 14 -8.54 3.51 -4.85
C VAL A 14 -7.14 2.94 -4.66
N THR A 15 -6.12 3.75 -4.91
CA THR A 15 -4.72 3.37 -4.76
C THR A 15 -3.95 4.36 -3.91
N CYS A 16 -2.83 3.91 -3.35
CA CYS A 16 -1.88 4.74 -2.62
C CYS A 16 -0.45 4.43 -3.04
N GLY A 17 0.48 5.28 -2.61
CA GLY A 17 1.90 5.05 -2.83
C GLY A 17 2.34 3.74 -2.20
N LEU A 18 3.01 2.90 -2.99
CA LEU A 18 3.59 1.64 -2.54
C LEU A 18 4.72 1.92 -1.55
N PRO A 19 4.70 1.37 -0.32
CA PRO A 19 5.85 1.45 0.57
C PRO A 19 7.07 0.79 -0.07
N TYR A 20 8.20 1.47 0.00
CA TYR A 20 9.45 0.99 -0.58
C TYR A 20 10.08 -0.04 0.36
N ALA A 21 10.27 -1.28 -0.12
CA ALA A 21 10.63 -2.45 0.69
C ALA A 21 12.10 -2.47 1.12
N ASN A 22 12.55 -1.41 1.79
CA ASN A 22 13.93 -1.25 2.25
C ASN A 22 14.09 -0.93 3.74
N GLY A 23 13.01 -1.02 4.52
CA GLY A 23 12.99 -0.67 5.93
C GLY A 23 11.58 -0.77 6.53
N PRO A 24 11.44 -0.52 7.84
CA PRO A 24 10.16 -0.63 8.52
C PRO A 24 9.17 0.44 8.07
N LEU A 25 7.86 0.18 8.24
CA LEU A 25 6.83 1.20 8.05
C LEU A 25 7.01 2.35 9.06
N HIS A 26 6.62 3.55 8.64
CA HIS A 26 6.67 4.75 9.47
C HIS A 26 5.44 5.62 9.21
N LEU A 27 5.22 6.65 10.03
CA LEU A 27 4.04 7.54 9.95
C LEU A 27 3.80 8.12 8.54
N GLY A 28 4.87 8.41 7.79
CA GLY A 28 4.76 8.86 6.39
C GLY A 28 4.05 7.85 5.47
N HIS A 29 4.31 6.55 5.61
CA HIS A 29 3.63 5.50 4.85
C HIS A 29 2.16 5.42 5.30
N LEU A 30 1.93 5.34 6.62
CA LEU A 30 0.58 5.23 7.19
C LEU A 30 -0.35 6.37 6.76
N ARG A 31 0.16 7.60 6.63
CA ARG A 31 -0.62 8.74 6.13
C ARG A 31 -1.28 8.44 4.79
N GLY A 32 -0.54 7.83 3.85
CA GLY A 32 -1.06 7.48 2.53
C GLY A 32 -2.02 6.31 2.57
N LEU A 33 -1.65 5.25 3.29
CA LEU A 33 -2.43 4.01 3.40
C LEU A 33 -3.80 4.27 4.06
N ILE A 34 -3.82 4.99 5.18
CA ILE A 34 -5.05 5.32 5.91
C ILE A 34 -5.97 6.22 5.08
N SER A 35 -5.40 7.14 4.29
CA SER A 35 -6.20 8.02 3.42
C SER A 35 -6.90 7.22 2.31
N ALA A 36 -6.23 6.22 1.74
CA ALA A 36 -6.81 5.33 0.75
C ALA A 36 -7.90 4.43 1.35
N ASP A 37 -7.64 3.80 2.49
CA ASP A 37 -8.62 3.00 3.22
C ASP A 37 -9.87 3.84 3.58
N ALA A 38 -9.69 5.03 4.13
CA ALA A 38 -10.80 5.92 4.49
C ALA A 38 -11.65 6.32 3.27
N LEU A 39 -11.02 6.65 2.14
CA LEU A 39 -11.73 6.97 0.90
C LEU A 39 -12.48 5.74 0.37
N GLY A 40 -11.83 4.58 0.33
CA GLY A 40 -12.45 3.34 -0.14
C GLY A 40 -13.69 2.96 0.67
N ARG A 41 -13.58 3.00 2.00
CA ARG A 41 -14.71 2.78 2.92
C ARG A 41 -15.83 3.80 2.71
N ALA A 42 -15.50 5.07 2.44
CA ALA A 42 -16.50 6.10 2.16
C ALA A 42 -17.27 5.83 0.86
N LEU A 43 -16.57 5.47 -0.23
CA LEU A 43 -17.20 5.13 -1.52
C LEU A 43 -18.08 3.89 -1.42
N GLN A 44 -17.61 2.84 -0.73
CA GLN A 44 -18.40 1.64 -0.45
C GLN A 44 -19.64 1.96 0.38
N THR A 45 -19.52 2.84 1.40
CA THR A 45 -20.65 3.28 2.22
C THR A 45 -21.68 4.07 1.40
N LEU A 46 -21.24 4.81 0.40
CA LEU A 46 -22.09 5.53 -0.55
C LEU A 46 -22.70 4.63 -1.64
N GLY A 47 -22.34 3.34 -1.67
CA GLY A 47 -22.89 2.34 -2.60
C GLY A 47 -22.14 2.23 -3.93
N GLN A 48 -20.95 2.84 -4.06
CA GLN A 48 -20.12 2.71 -5.25
C GLN A 48 -19.26 1.45 -5.19
N GLU A 49 -19.30 0.64 -6.25
CA GLU A 49 -18.41 -0.52 -6.40
C GLU A 49 -16.95 -0.05 -6.36
N THR A 50 -16.17 -0.55 -5.40
CA THR A 50 -14.84 -0.02 -5.11
C THR A 50 -13.87 -1.15 -4.78
N ALA A 51 -12.67 -1.10 -5.38
CA ALA A 51 -11.52 -1.91 -5.00
C ALA A 51 -10.41 -1.03 -4.41
N ILE A 52 -9.83 -1.44 -3.28
CA ILE A 52 -8.75 -0.74 -2.59
C ILE A 52 -7.46 -1.54 -2.77
N VAL A 53 -6.50 -0.98 -3.53
CA VAL A 53 -5.31 -1.71 -3.96
C VAL A 53 -4.03 -1.00 -3.50
N CYS A 54 -3.15 -1.76 -2.84
CA CYS A 54 -1.80 -1.37 -2.50
C CYS A 54 -0.84 -2.57 -2.66
N GLY A 55 0.45 -2.33 -2.50
CA GLY A 55 1.50 -3.34 -2.59
C GLY A 55 2.83 -2.76 -2.10
N SER A 56 3.93 -3.46 -2.35
CA SER A 56 5.28 -2.99 -1.96
C SER A 56 6.14 -2.73 -3.19
N ASP A 57 6.90 -1.64 -3.19
CA ASP A 57 7.90 -1.40 -4.22
C ASP A 57 9.20 -2.16 -3.86
N MET A 58 9.44 -3.24 -4.60
CA MET A 58 10.48 -4.23 -4.31
C MET A 58 11.74 -4.12 -5.20
N HIS A 59 11.85 -3.09 -6.05
CA HIS A 59 12.97 -2.95 -6.97
C HIS A 59 13.77 -1.65 -6.75
N GLY A 60 15.05 -1.67 -7.13
CA GLY A 60 15.90 -0.49 -7.21
C GLY A 60 17.20 -0.57 -6.41
N THR A 61 18.08 0.42 -6.60
CA THR A 61 19.42 0.46 -6.00
C THR A 61 19.41 0.35 -4.47
N PRO A 62 18.53 1.05 -3.73
CA PRO A 62 18.54 0.94 -2.27
C PRO A 62 18.27 -0.49 -1.76
N ILE A 63 17.45 -1.27 -2.47
CA ILE A 63 17.19 -2.69 -2.13
C ILE A 63 18.43 -3.54 -2.42
N ALA A 64 19.05 -3.35 -3.60
CA ALA A 64 20.25 -4.10 -3.97
C ALA A 64 21.43 -3.84 -3.03
N VAL A 65 21.67 -2.57 -2.68
CA VAL A 65 22.77 -2.16 -1.77
C VAL A 65 22.55 -2.75 -0.38
N LYS A 66 21.34 -2.65 0.19
CA LYS A 66 21.07 -3.20 1.52
C LYS A 66 21.10 -4.73 1.55
N ALA A 67 20.63 -5.38 0.49
CA ALA A 67 20.71 -6.83 0.38
C ALA A 67 22.17 -7.32 0.34
N GLU A 68 23.05 -6.60 -0.37
CA GLU A 68 24.50 -6.87 -0.38
C GLU A 68 25.12 -6.67 1.00
N GLU A 69 24.76 -5.60 1.71
CA GLU A 69 25.20 -5.34 3.10
C GLU A 69 24.74 -6.44 4.09
N GLU A 70 23.54 -6.98 3.92
CA GLU A 70 23.00 -8.08 4.74
C GLU A 70 23.44 -9.48 4.26
N GLY A 71 24.14 -9.59 3.13
CA GLY A 71 24.62 -10.87 2.59
C GLY A 71 23.52 -11.78 2.03
N VAL A 72 22.39 -11.20 1.61
CA VAL A 72 21.21 -11.93 1.09
C VAL A 72 20.89 -11.51 -0.34
N SER A 73 19.97 -12.22 -1.01
CA SER A 73 19.51 -11.80 -2.33
C SER A 73 18.57 -10.58 -2.25
N PRO A 74 18.52 -9.69 -3.27
CA PRO A 74 17.56 -8.57 -3.30
C PRO A 74 16.10 -9.01 -3.14
N ARG A 75 15.76 -10.19 -3.68
CA ARG A 75 14.42 -10.78 -3.54
C ARG A 75 14.11 -11.15 -2.09
N GLU A 76 15.04 -11.82 -1.43
CA GLU A 76 14.89 -12.22 -0.03
C GLU A 76 14.77 -11.00 0.89
N PHE A 77 15.61 -9.99 0.66
CA PHE A 77 15.57 -8.73 1.41
C PHE A 77 14.24 -7.99 1.23
N ALA A 78 13.74 -7.84 0.00
CA ALA A 78 12.48 -7.15 -0.25
C ALA A 78 11.26 -7.93 0.28
N LEU A 79 11.29 -9.27 0.18
CA LEU A 79 10.22 -10.12 0.71
C LEU A 79 10.10 -10.03 2.23
N LYS A 80 11.22 -9.99 2.96
CA LYS A 80 11.22 -9.78 4.42
C LYS A 80 10.41 -8.54 4.81
N TRP A 81 10.66 -7.41 4.15
CA TRP A 81 9.93 -6.16 4.45
C TRP A 81 8.47 -6.23 3.99
N HIS A 82 8.20 -6.85 2.85
CA HIS A 82 6.83 -7.04 2.40
C HIS A 82 5.98 -7.89 3.36
N GLU A 83 6.54 -8.98 3.87
CA GLU A 83 5.88 -9.82 4.88
C GLU A 83 5.59 -9.00 6.15
N GLU A 84 6.58 -8.22 6.64
CA GLU A 84 6.37 -7.31 7.77
C GLU A 84 5.24 -6.31 7.50
N TYR A 85 5.14 -5.76 6.28
CA TYR A 85 4.08 -4.81 5.95
C TYR A 85 2.70 -5.47 5.94
N VAL A 86 2.58 -6.65 5.32
CA VAL A 86 1.33 -7.43 5.27
C VAL A 86 0.86 -7.78 6.67
N ASP A 87 1.77 -8.17 7.57
CA ASP A 87 1.45 -8.48 8.96
C ASP A 87 1.05 -7.24 9.77
N THR A 88 1.60 -6.08 9.42
CA THR A 88 1.37 -4.81 10.13
C THR A 88 0.03 -4.16 9.76
N PHE A 89 -0.46 -4.31 8.51
CA PHE A 89 -1.67 -3.60 8.06
C PHE A 89 -2.92 -3.86 8.92
N PRO A 90 -3.23 -5.11 9.33
CA PRO A 90 -4.36 -5.39 10.21
C PRO A 90 -4.26 -4.71 11.58
N GLU A 91 -3.06 -4.45 12.09
CA GLU A 91 -2.86 -3.75 13.38
C GLU A 91 -3.34 -2.29 13.32
N PHE A 92 -3.37 -1.71 12.12
CA PHE A 92 -3.91 -0.37 11.86
C PHE A 92 -5.37 -0.39 11.36
N GLY A 93 -6.00 -1.56 11.32
CA GLY A 93 -7.37 -1.73 10.80
C GLY A 93 -7.47 -1.51 9.29
N ILE A 94 -6.36 -1.68 8.57
CA ILE A 94 -6.32 -1.52 7.10
C ILE A 94 -6.54 -2.90 6.47
N GLU A 95 -7.50 -2.96 5.57
CA GLU A 95 -7.86 -4.16 4.81
C GLU A 95 -7.75 -3.84 3.32
N TRP A 96 -7.09 -4.72 2.56
CA TRP A 96 -6.93 -4.60 1.11
C TRP A 96 -7.80 -5.66 0.40
N ASP A 97 -8.20 -5.37 -0.83
CA ASP A 97 -8.97 -6.29 -1.71
C ASP A 97 -8.08 -7.21 -2.56
#